data_AF-A0A7Y0GAM5-F1
#
_entry.id   AF-A0A7Y0GAM5-F1
#
_cell.length_a   1.000
_cell.length_b   1.000
_cell.length_c   1.000
_cell.angle_alpha   90.00
_cell.angle_beta   90.00
_cell.angle_gamma   90.00
#
_symmetry.space_group_name_H-M   'P 1'
#
loop_
_entity.id
_entity.type
_entity.pdbx_description
1 polymer ?
#
loop_
_entity_poly.entity_id
_entity_poly.type
_entity_poly.pdbx_seq_one_letter_code
_entity_poly.pdbx_strand_id
1 'polypeptide(L)'
;MNAVSPIRPVHATTFHAWRIPASTTQAYPLDTEGAQTLADAVNAAAPRCNHKDALQVLHTNGKGERLLVVYAIKQGAPTYRKCPDKLIDVRFVPLKPVELYRVAVEDFAPVEPWSWSPGADPVGLNRGLVEVRGGVR
;
A
#
# COMPACT_ATOMS: atom_id res chain seq x y z
N MET A 1 -22.42 25.49 32.50
CA MET A 1 -21.28 24.55 32.66
C MET A 1 -20.77 24.24 31.26
N ASN A 2 -19.61 24.77 30.88
CA ASN A 2 -19.07 24.57 29.53
C ASN A 2 -18.47 23.16 29.45
N ALA A 3 -18.99 22.33 28.56
CA ALA A 3 -18.42 21.02 28.27
C ALA A 3 -17.04 21.20 27.63
N VAL A 4 -15.99 20.88 28.39
CA VAL A 4 -14.63 20.76 27.86
C VAL A 4 -14.65 19.57 26.90
N SER A 5 -14.58 19.82 25.60
CA SER A 5 -14.42 18.75 24.62
C SER A 5 -13.11 18.01 24.92
N PRO A 6 -13.10 16.66 24.98
CA PRO A 6 -11.88 15.92 25.23
C PRO A 6 -10.89 16.18 24.08
N ILE A 7 -9.68 16.60 24.44
CA ILE A 7 -8.55 16.71 23.52
C ILE A 7 -8.32 15.31 22.95
N ARG A 8 -8.67 15.08 21.68
CA ARG A 8 -8.33 13.82 21.00
C ARG A 8 -6.80 13.70 21.02
N PRO A 9 -6.22 12.55 21.40
CA PRO A 9 -4.79 12.36 21.26
C PRO A 9 -4.44 12.54 19.78
N VAL A 10 -3.52 13.47 19.50
CA VAL A 10 -2.94 13.60 18.16
C VAL A 10 -2.10 12.35 17.95
N HIS A 11 -2.56 11.46 17.08
CA HIS A 11 -1.77 10.29 16.72
C HIS A 11 -0.55 10.76 15.91
N ALA A 12 0.57 10.04 16.00
CA ALA A 12 1.66 10.26 15.07
C ALA A 12 1.24 9.76 13.68
N THR A 13 1.73 10.40 12.62
CA THR A 13 1.56 9.87 11.27
C THR A 13 2.31 8.54 11.16
N THR A 14 1.67 7.50 10.63
CA THR A 14 2.27 6.18 10.44
C THR A 14 2.11 5.67 9.02
N PHE A 15 3.05 4.81 8.60
CA PHE A 15 3.07 4.17 7.30
C PHE A 15 3.31 2.67 7.45
N HIS A 16 2.39 1.87 6.90
CA HIS A 16 2.56 0.43 6.78
C HIS A 16 2.58 0.05 5.30
N ALA A 17 3.53 -0.78 4.90
CA ALA A 17 3.66 -1.20 3.51
C ALA A 17 3.57 -2.72 3.39
N TRP A 18 3.00 -3.18 2.28
CA TRP A 18 2.96 -4.59 1.92
C TRP A 18 3.29 -4.77 0.44
N ARG A 19 4.02 -5.83 0.14
CA ARG A 19 4.23 -6.35 -1.21
C ARG A 19 3.24 -7.47 -1.48
N ILE A 20 2.60 -7.45 -2.63
CA ILE A 20 1.82 -8.57 -3.16
C ILE A 20 2.52 -9.04 -4.43
N PRO A 21 3.21 -10.20 -4.40
CA PRO A 21 3.90 -10.74 -5.55
C PRO A 21 2.94 -10.99 -6.72
N ALA A 22 3.38 -10.78 -7.95
CA ALA A 22 2.54 -11.01 -9.13
C ALA A 22 2.01 -12.46 -9.24
N SER A 23 2.68 -13.42 -8.61
CA SER A 23 2.33 -14.84 -8.61
C SER A 23 1.38 -15.26 -7.50
N THR A 24 1.10 -14.40 -6.52
CA THR A 24 0.26 -14.75 -5.36
C THR A 24 -0.69 -13.62 -4.99
N THR A 25 -1.71 -13.96 -4.20
CA THR A 25 -2.61 -12.95 -3.60
C THR A 25 -2.20 -12.60 -2.17
N GLN A 26 -1.10 -13.18 -1.67
CA GLN A 26 -0.66 -13.01 -0.30
C GLN A 26 0.13 -11.70 -0.15
N ALA A 27 -0.24 -10.90 0.85
CA ALA A 27 0.47 -9.70 1.24
C ALA A 27 1.63 -10.03 2.19
N TYR A 28 2.83 -9.52 1.90
CA TYR A 28 4.02 -9.63 2.73
C TYR A 28 4.40 -8.24 3.27
N PRO A 29 4.52 -8.07 4.59
CA PRO A 29 4.86 -6.76 5.16
C PRO A 29 6.25 -6.32 4.71
N LEU A 30 6.39 -5.02 4.48
CA LEU A 30 7.65 -4.34 4.21
C LEU A 30 7.86 -3.26 5.26
N ASP A 31 9.10 -3.13 5.72
CA ASP A 31 9.49 -2.04 6.60
C ASP A 31 9.54 -0.72 5.82
N THR A 32 9.06 0.36 6.43
CA THR A 32 9.05 1.72 5.87
C THR A 32 10.18 2.59 6.44
N GLU A 33 11.08 2.02 7.24
CA GLU A 33 12.30 2.65 7.76
C GLU A 33 12.03 3.96 8.53
N GLY A 34 10.88 4.04 9.23
CA GLY A 34 10.50 5.24 9.97
C GLY A 34 10.12 6.43 9.08
N ALA A 35 9.65 6.17 7.86
CA ALA A 35 9.17 7.17 6.92
C ALA A 35 8.29 8.26 7.58
N GLN A 36 8.54 9.51 7.20
CA GLN A 36 7.78 10.69 7.68
C GLN A 36 6.76 11.17 6.64
N THR A 37 6.96 10.79 5.38
CA THR A 37 6.05 11.09 4.27
C THR A 37 5.69 9.84 3.50
N LEU A 38 4.60 9.90 2.73
CA LEU A 38 4.21 8.82 1.83
C LEU A 38 5.31 8.54 0.78
N ALA A 39 5.99 9.58 0.30
CA ALA A 39 7.09 9.45 -0.65
C ALA A 39 8.26 8.66 -0.03
N ASP A 40 8.63 8.96 1.22
CA ASP A 40 9.68 8.22 1.93
C ASP A 40 9.30 6.76 2.12
N ALA A 41 8.05 6.49 2.52
CA ALA A 41 7.56 5.12 2.69
C ALA A 41 7.62 4.31 1.39
N VAL A 42 7.26 4.92 0.26
CA VAL A 42 7.36 4.29 -1.06
C VAL A 42 8.82 4.09 -1.47
N ASN A 43 9.69 5.07 -1.24
CA ASN A 43 11.12 4.98 -1.56
C ASN A 43 11.84 3.90 -0.76
N ALA A 44 11.45 3.69 0.51
CA ALA A 44 11.97 2.62 1.36
C ALA A 44 11.44 1.23 0.95
N ALA A 45 10.15 1.13 0.60
CA ALA A 45 9.51 -0.14 0.32
C ALA A 45 9.73 -0.65 -1.13
N ALA A 46 9.65 0.22 -2.14
CA ALA A 46 9.68 -0.16 -3.55
C ALA A 46 10.93 -0.95 -4.00
N PRO A 47 12.15 -0.69 -3.49
CA PRO A 47 13.34 -1.48 -3.83
C PRO A 47 13.25 -2.96 -3.43
N ARG A 48 12.33 -3.32 -2.53
CA ARG A 48 12.12 -4.69 -2.03
C ARG A 48 11.05 -5.45 -2.85
N CYS A 49 10.54 -4.83 -3.90
CA CYS A 49 9.55 -5.41 -4.81
C CYS A 49 10.18 -5.81 -6.15
N ASN A 50 9.58 -6.79 -6.82
CA ASN A 50 9.95 -7.22 -8.16
C ASN A 50 9.04 -6.59 -9.22
N HIS A 51 9.44 -6.71 -10.49
CA HIS A 51 8.57 -6.35 -11.61
C HIS A 51 7.23 -7.09 -11.54
N LYS A 52 6.14 -6.33 -11.74
CA LYS A 52 4.72 -6.73 -11.68
C LYS A 52 4.16 -6.97 -10.28
N ASP A 53 4.97 -6.88 -9.23
CA ASP A 53 4.43 -6.87 -7.87
C ASP A 53 3.54 -5.63 -7.68
N ALA A 54 2.54 -5.77 -6.81
CA ALA A 54 1.84 -4.62 -6.27
C ALA A 54 2.48 -4.20 -4.94
N LEU A 55 2.66 -2.91 -4.76
CA LEU A 55 3.05 -2.30 -3.50
C LEU A 55 1.85 -1.55 -2.94
N GLN A 56 1.44 -1.90 -1.74
CA GLN A 56 0.38 -1.23 -1.00
C GLN A 56 0.98 -0.46 0.16
N VAL A 57 0.58 0.81 0.33
CA VAL A 57 1.01 1.64 1.46
C VAL A 57 -0.22 2.23 2.14
N LEU A 58 -0.42 1.89 3.41
CA LEU A 58 -1.43 2.47 4.28
C LEU A 58 -0.81 3.63 5.06
N HIS A 59 -1.28 4.84 4.78
CA HIS A 59 -0.95 6.05 5.51
C HIS A 59 -2.05 6.32 6.54
N THR A 60 -1.69 6.41 7.82
CA THR A 60 -2.58 6.91 8.87
C THR A 60 -2.08 8.27 9.29
N ASN A 61 -2.88 9.32 9.14
CA ASN A 61 -2.49 10.65 9.56
C ASN A 61 -2.69 10.87 11.07
N GLY A 62 -2.26 12.02 11.58
CA GLY A 62 -2.38 12.30 13.02
C GLY A 62 -3.80 12.52 13.56
N LYS A 63 -4.81 12.54 12.68
CA LYS A 63 -6.23 12.54 13.05
C LYS A 63 -6.85 11.14 13.06
N GLY A 64 -6.07 10.12 12.66
CA GLY A 64 -6.52 8.73 12.53
C GLY A 64 -7.19 8.42 11.19
N GLU A 65 -7.21 9.35 10.24
CA GLU A 65 -7.74 9.12 8.89
C GLU A 65 -6.75 8.26 8.10
N ARG A 66 -7.26 7.29 7.36
CA ARG A 66 -6.46 6.25 6.71
C ARG A 66 -6.62 6.30 5.19
N LEU A 67 -5.49 6.41 4.50
CA LEU A 67 -5.42 6.37 3.04
C LEU A 67 -4.60 5.15 2.60
N LEU A 68 -5.21 4.25 1.85
CA LEU A 68 -4.50 3.17 1.17
C LEU A 68 -4.13 3.64 -0.23
N VAL A 69 -2.84 3.56 -0.57
CA VAL A 69 -2.32 3.86 -1.90
C VAL A 69 -1.70 2.61 -2.50
N VAL A 70 -2.06 2.28 -3.73
CA VAL A 70 -1.62 1.07 -4.42
C VAL A 70 -0.80 1.43 -5.64
N TYR A 71 0.37 0.81 -5.76
CA TYR A 71 1.32 1.00 -6.85
C TYR A 71 1.55 -0.32 -7.58
N ALA A 72 1.69 -0.26 -8.90
CA ALA A 72 2.30 -1.33 -9.68
C ALA A 72 3.79 -1.08 -9.83
N ILE A 73 4.61 -2.11 -9.65
CA ILE A 73 6.05 -2.02 -9.89
C ILE A 73 6.32 -2.34 -11.36
N LYS A 74 6.66 -1.31 -12.14
CA LYS A 74 6.95 -1.44 -13.57
C LYS A 74 8.45 -1.44 -13.83
N GLN A 75 8.86 -2.25 -14.78
CA GLN A 75 10.23 -2.28 -15.28
C GLN A 75 10.40 -1.24 -16.40
N GLY A 76 11.39 -0.37 -16.27
CA GLY A 76 11.73 0.65 -17.27
C GLY A 76 12.56 0.09 -18.42
N ALA A 77 13.01 0.99 -19.31
CA ALA A 77 13.95 0.64 -20.36
C ALA A 77 15.31 0.23 -19.76
N PRO A 78 15.99 -0.79 -20.32
CA PRO A 78 17.35 -1.13 -19.91
C PRO A 78 18.28 0.07 -20.06
N THR A 79 19.11 0.29 -19.06
CA THR A 79 20.18 1.29 -19.06
C THR A 79 21.50 0.60 -18.74
N TYR A 80 22.61 1.13 -19.24
CA TYR A 80 23.94 0.63 -18.89
C TYR A 80 24.54 1.55 -17.84
N ARG A 81 25.05 0.98 -16.75
CA ARG A 81 25.74 1.73 -15.70
C ARG A 81 27.13 1.16 -15.53
N LYS A 82 28.14 2.04 -15.44
CA LYS A 82 29.49 1.62 -15.07
C LYS A 82 29.51 1.10 -13.64
N CYS A 83 29.99 -0.13 -13.47
CA CYS A 83 30.33 -0.64 -12.15
C CYS A 83 31.61 0.05 -11.66
N PRO A 84 31.59 0.73 -10.50
CA PRO A 84 32.76 1.43 -9.96
C PRO A 84 33.99 0.52 -9.84
N ASP A 85 33.76 -0.73 -9.44
CA ASP A 85 34.84 -1.66 -9.08
C ASP A 85 35.41 -2.45 -10.26
N LYS A 86 34.62 -2.63 -11.33
CA LYS A 86 34.95 -3.52 -12.44
C LYS A 86 35.20 -2.80 -13.76
N LEU A 87 34.92 -1.49 -13.82
CA LEU A 87 35.02 -0.65 -15.03
C LEU A 87 34.27 -1.19 -16.26
N ILE A 88 33.39 -2.17 -16.07
CA ILE A 88 32.49 -2.72 -17.08
C ILE A 88 31.11 -2.06 -16.99
N ASP A 89 30.45 -1.96 -18.13
CA ASP A 89 29.06 -1.53 -18.21
C ASP A 89 28.15 -2.71 -17.88
N VAL A 90 27.36 -2.57 -16.81
CA VAL A 90 26.35 -3.56 -16.42
C VAL A 90 24.99 -3.09 -16.88
N ARG A 91 24.26 -3.99 -17.54
CA ARG A 91 22.87 -3.78 -17.93
C ARG A 91 22.01 -3.76 -16.67
N PHE A 92 21.44 -2.61 -16.38
CA PHE A 92 20.54 -2.35 -15.27
C PHE A 92 19.15 -2.01 -15.81
N VAL A 93 18.11 -2.66 -15.28
CA VAL A 93 16.74 -2.32 -15.65
C VAL A 93 16.02 -1.73 -14.43
N PRO A 94 15.77 -0.41 -14.40
CA PRO A 94 15.18 0.25 -13.24
C PRO A 94 13.77 -0.26 -13.00
N LEU A 95 13.44 -0.49 -11.73
CA LEU A 95 12.08 -0.68 -11.27
C LEU A 95 11.52 0.66 -10.79
N LYS A 96 10.28 0.97 -11.14
CA LYS A 96 9.59 2.20 -10.74
C LYS A 96 8.19 1.87 -10.21
N PRO A 97 7.80 2.39 -9.03
CA PRO A 97 6.41 2.35 -8.59
C PRO A 97 5.58 3.32 -9.42
N VAL A 98 4.46 2.84 -9.94
CA VAL A 98 3.45 3.64 -10.65
C VAL A 98 2.16 3.56 -9.87
N GLU A 99 1.69 4.68 -9.35
CA GLU A 99 0.41 4.74 -8.62
C GLU A 99 -0.72 4.26 -9.54
N LEU A 100 -1.49 3.28 -9.08
CA LEU A 100 -2.67 2.78 -9.76
C LEU A 100 -3.91 3.52 -9.28
N TYR A 101 -4.10 3.55 -7.96
CA TYR A 101 -5.21 4.21 -7.30
C TYR A 101 -4.90 4.46 -5.83
N ARG A 102 -5.72 5.32 -5.22
CA ARG A 102 -5.75 5.59 -3.79
C ARG A 102 -7.18 5.54 -3.30
N VAL A 103 -7.39 5.10 -2.07
CA VAL A 103 -8.72 5.00 -1.48
C VAL A 103 -8.69 5.32 0.01
N ALA A 104 -9.63 6.14 0.47
CA ALA A 104 -9.83 6.36 1.89
C ALA A 104 -10.40 5.08 2.49
N VAL A 105 -9.83 4.59 3.60
CA VAL A 105 -10.31 3.35 4.23
C VAL A 105 -11.68 3.57 4.86
N GLU A 106 -11.96 4.81 5.28
CA GLU A 106 -13.25 5.23 5.82
C GLU A 106 -14.40 5.06 4.82
N ASP A 107 -14.13 5.07 3.51
CA ASP A 107 -15.15 4.77 2.48
C ASP A 107 -15.68 3.33 2.54
N PHE A 108 -14.95 2.44 3.22
CA PHE A 108 -15.33 1.05 3.46
C PHE A 108 -15.69 0.77 4.92
N ALA A 109 -15.77 1.80 5.76
CA ALA A 109 -16.25 1.61 7.12
C ALA A 109 -17.66 1.01 7.08
N PRO A 110 -17.92 -0.08 7.81
CA PRO A 110 -19.23 -0.70 7.78
C PRO A 110 -20.25 0.29 8.37
N VAL A 111 -21.39 0.43 7.70
CA VAL A 111 -22.46 1.37 8.09
C VAL A 111 -23.01 1.03 9.48
N GLU A 112 -22.98 -0.25 9.83
CA GLU A 112 -23.28 -0.78 11.15
C GLU A 112 -22.06 -1.56 11.68
N PRO A 113 -21.77 -1.55 12.99
CA PRO A 113 -20.69 -2.36 13.56
C PRO A 113 -20.87 -3.83 13.17
N TRP A 114 -19.86 -4.41 12.52
CA TRP A 114 -19.93 -5.82 12.18
C TRP A 114 -19.95 -6.66 13.45
N SER A 115 -20.95 -7.53 13.54
CA SER A 115 -21.01 -8.58 14.52
C SER A 115 -21.12 -9.90 13.78
N TRP A 116 -20.37 -10.89 14.26
CA TRP A 116 -20.43 -12.22 13.69
C TRP A 116 -21.78 -12.88 14.03
N SER A 117 -22.41 -13.48 13.03
CA SER A 117 -23.54 -14.39 13.17
C SER A 117 -23.39 -15.55 12.18
N PRO A 118 -23.95 -16.75 12.45
CA PRO A 118 -23.93 -17.84 11.49
C PRO A 118 -24.58 -17.41 10.15
N GLY A 119 -23.80 -17.44 9.07
CA GLY A 119 -24.23 -16.96 7.74
C GLY A 119 -23.92 -15.49 7.44
N ALA A 120 -23.20 -14.79 8.31
CA ALA A 120 -22.73 -13.44 8.02
C ALA A 120 -21.72 -13.47 6.86
N ASP A 121 -22.06 -12.79 5.76
CA ASP A 121 -21.13 -12.52 4.66
C ASP A 121 -19.96 -11.63 5.12
N PRO A 122 -18.79 -11.74 4.50
CA PRO A 122 -17.70 -10.79 4.72
C PRO A 122 -18.19 -9.37 4.42
N VAL A 123 -18.15 -8.50 5.43
CA VAL A 123 -18.56 -7.10 5.33
C VAL A 123 -17.54 -6.24 4.57
N GLY A 124 -18.07 -5.50 3.61
CA GLY A 124 -17.42 -4.43 2.88
C GLY A 124 -18.40 -3.92 1.83
N LEU A 125 -18.57 -2.61 1.69
CA LEU A 125 -19.45 -2.06 0.67
C LEU A 125 -18.86 -2.39 -0.71
N ASN A 126 -19.46 -3.32 -1.46
CA ASN A 126 -19.05 -3.62 -2.83
C ASN A 126 -19.46 -2.46 -3.75
N ARG A 127 -18.60 -1.43 -3.87
CA ARG A 127 -18.77 -0.31 -4.82
C ARG A 127 -18.37 -0.69 -6.27
N GLY A 128 -18.21 -1.97 -6.59
CA GLY A 128 -17.67 -2.42 -7.89
C GLY A 128 -16.19 -2.08 -8.09
N LEU A 129 -15.47 -1.67 -7.03
CA LEU A 129 -14.05 -1.34 -7.07
C LEU A 129 -13.13 -2.57 -6.98
N VAL A 130 -13.67 -3.71 -6.57
CA VAL A 130 -12.96 -4.99 -6.50
C VAL A 130 -13.73 -5.98 -7.38
N GLU A 131 -13.38 -6.06 -8.66
CA GLU A 131 -13.80 -7.19 -9.51
C GLU A 131 -12.98 -8.42 -9.12
N VAL A 132 -13.57 -9.34 -8.35
CA VAL A 132 -13.10 -10.72 -8.33
C VAL A 132 -13.62 -11.36 -9.61
N ARG A 133 -12.82 -11.35 -10.68
CA ARG A 133 -13.08 -12.23 -11.82
C ARG A 133 -12.81 -13.66 -11.36
N GLY A 134 -13.85 -14.30 -10.84
CA GLY A 134 -13.90 -15.73 -10.62
C GLY A 134 -13.68 -16.42 -11.96
N GLY A 135 -12.45 -16.86 -12.22
CA GLY A 135 -12.15 -17.74 -13.32
C GLY A 135 -12.80 -19.08 -13.04
N VAL A 136 -13.96 -19.33 -13.65
CA VAL A 136 -14.48 -20.68 -13.81
C VAL A 136 -13.49 -21.44 -14.69
N ARG A 137 -12.90 -22.49 -14.14
CA ARG A 137 -12.43 -23.66 -14.87
C ARG A 137 -12.98 -24.89 -14.20
#